data_AF-A0A6L2ZXH6-F1
#
_entry.id   AF-A0A6L2ZXH6-F1
#
_cell.length_a   1.000
_cell.length_b   1.000
_cell.length_c   1.000
_cell.angle_alpha   90.00
_cell.angle_beta   90.00
_cell.angle_gamma   90.00
#
_symmetry.space_group_name_H-M   'P 1'
#
loop_
_entity.id
_entity.type
_entity.pdbx_description
1 polymer ?
#
loop_
_entity_poly.entity_id
_entity_poly.type
_entity_poly.pdbx_seq_one_letter_code
_entity_poly.pdbx_strand_id
1 'polypeptide(L)'
;MKKLATGLVGLATLLLILSGCTKKPEPSKTDSSTEKVKTSQSSTSPSKTKVTLTDKELVAATYVESYMAQHSVKDIPTAVNDILKQPQFMISSTGGYFLANQEPVLANGDLGIQSTITDDKIHVQSYNGNDHFSDKYYSAKELTSKYNTHVELLKKVVAISDKHTAELNSLTDEELALAAYVRNYATTDVEIRGYLSGGLADNDFSVEFQDNSYRFGQGTASSTEEITVSGNQVMCVIHDGATETNTVNYTKEELNKLFVQYKKLLDVKLELGKQNSAKASTSSKVDTTKLTEDQAKTWVKNYLVQSGVVAQDTIDNRTSVSTYLDDNNYLCLEPRASAKDNTTNDSTLGYFRINDAGELQQQNTDGDWQTVSTSYLG
;
A
#
# COMPACT_ATOMS: atom_id res chain seq x y z
N MET A 1 27.45 -3.32 62.41
CA MET A 1 27.48 -1.85 62.53
C MET A 1 26.10 -1.29 62.18
N LYS A 2 25.52 -0.49 63.09
CA LYS A 2 24.47 0.57 62.99
C LYS A 2 23.34 0.37 61.95
N LYS A 3 22.06 0.08 62.27
CA LYS A 3 20.98 0.72 63.10
C LYS A 3 20.43 2.07 62.61
N LEU A 4 19.08 2.16 62.70
CA LEU A 4 18.10 3.29 62.63
C LEU A 4 17.47 3.52 61.24
N ALA A 5 16.16 3.35 60.97
CA ALA A 5 14.88 3.62 61.67
C ALA A 5 14.43 5.09 61.68
N THR A 6 13.10 5.27 61.55
CA THR A 6 12.25 6.49 61.59
C THR A 6 12.06 7.21 60.23
N GLY A 7 10.87 7.66 59.83
CA GLY A 7 9.72 8.06 60.64
C GLY A 7 8.36 7.93 59.93
N LEU A 8 7.37 7.72 60.80
CA LEU A 8 5.93 7.63 60.60
C LEU A 8 5.34 8.94 61.13
N VAL A 9 4.63 9.69 60.29
CA VAL A 9 3.72 10.80 60.64
C VAL A 9 2.68 10.79 59.50
N GLY A 10 1.40 10.49 59.66
CA GLY A 10 0.51 10.74 60.78
C GLY A 10 -0.32 11.98 60.47
N LEU A 11 -1.46 11.84 59.79
CA LEU A 11 -2.59 12.74 60.00
C LEU A 11 -3.90 11.99 59.78
N ALA A 12 -4.54 11.70 60.91
CA ALA A 12 -5.89 11.19 61.00
C ALA A 12 -6.90 12.34 60.94
N THR A 13 -8.15 11.95 60.63
CA THR A 13 -9.42 12.61 60.98
C THR A 13 -9.82 13.90 60.25
N LEU A 14 -10.89 13.81 59.45
CA LEU A 14 -12.17 14.45 59.78
C LEU A 14 -13.32 13.85 58.94
N LEU A 15 -14.05 12.88 59.50
CA LEU A 15 -15.38 12.49 59.00
C LEU A 15 -16.41 13.17 59.91
N LEU A 16 -16.98 14.28 59.43
CA LEU A 16 -18.12 14.95 60.06
C LEU A 16 -19.40 14.31 59.52
N ILE A 17 -19.91 13.32 60.24
CA ILE A 17 -21.33 12.92 60.16
C ILE A 17 -22.03 13.73 61.24
N LEU A 18 -22.71 14.80 60.82
CA LEU A 18 -23.72 15.44 61.66
C LEU A 18 -25.07 14.77 61.43
N SER A 19 -25.48 14.11 62.50
CA SER A 19 -26.77 13.48 62.75
C SER A 19 -27.90 14.52 62.87
N GLY A 20 -29.11 14.09 62.49
CA GLY A 20 -30.39 14.71 62.86
C GLY A 20 -31.06 15.43 61.70
N CYS A 21 -32.37 15.36 61.46
CA CYS A 21 -33.46 14.75 62.20
C CYS A 21 -34.58 14.42 61.20
N THR A 22 -35.26 13.31 61.46
CA THR A 22 -36.61 13.00 60.98
C THR A 22 -37.60 14.15 61.25
N LYS A 23 -38.45 14.48 60.26
CA LYS A 23 -39.89 14.73 60.47
C LYS A 23 -40.64 14.93 59.14
N LYS A 24 -41.72 14.16 58.99
CA LYS A 24 -42.93 14.41 58.18
C LYS A 24 -44.11 14.21 59.18
N PRO A 25 -45.36 14.64 58.95
CA PRO A 25 -45.97 15.71 58.14
C PRO A 25 -46.58 16.80 59.08
N GLU A 26 -47.25 17.86 58.60
CA GLU A 26 -48.72 17.96 58.52
C GLU A 26 -49.20 19.36 58.01
N PRO A 27 -50.50 19.53 57.68
CA PRO A 27 -50.98 20.38 56.58
C PRO A 27 -51.49 21.75 57.03
N SER A 28 -51.69 22.65 56.08
CA SER A 28 -52.70 23.70 56.20
C SER A 28 -53.30 24.09 54.84
N LYS A 29 -54.65 24.02 54.79
CA LYS A 29 -55.53 24.68 53.83
C LYS A 29 -55.38 26.21 54.00
N THR A 30 -55.58 27.05 52.99
CA THR A 30 -56.83 27.66 52.44
C THR A 30 -56.30 28.86 51.60
N ASP A 31 -56.89 29.45 50.58
CA ASP A 31 -58.15 29.34 49.85
C ASP A 31 -58.02 30.23 48.58
N SER A 32 -58.96 30.05 47.64
CA SER A 32 -59.53 31.11 46.78
C SER A 32 -58.66 31.73 45.66
N SER A 33 -58.93 31.40 44.40
CA SER A 33 -59.91 32.15 43.56
C SER A 33 -59.85 31.72 42.08
N THR A 34 -60.97 31.95 41.40
CA THR A 34 -61.52 31.37 40.17
C THR A 34 -60.94 31.87 38.83
N GLU A 35 -61.08 30.98 37.83
CA GLU A 35 -61.27 31.20 36.38
C GLU A 35 -60.14 31.79 35.51
N LYS A 36 -59.66 30.98 34.56
CA LYS A 36 -60.19 30.94 33.18
C LYS A 36 -59.56 29.79 32.39
N VAL A 37 -60.38 28.79 32.05
CA VAL A 37 -60.05 27.82 31.00
C VAL A 37 -60.01 28.58 29.68
N LYS A 38 -58.83 28.72 29.09
CA LYS A 38 -58.66 29.07 27.69
C LYS A 38 -58.07 27.86 26.98
N THR A 39 -58.93 27.23 26.19
CA THR A 39 -58.65 26.14 25.26
C THR A 39 -57.57 26.60 24.30
N SER A 40 -56.33 26.15 24.50
CA SER A 40 -55.28 26.27 23.49
C SER A 40 -55.21 24.95 22.73
N GLN A 41 -55.48 25.06 21.42
CA GLN A 41 -55.50 23.99 20.45
C GLN A 41 -54.28 23.08 20.59
N SER A 42 -54.54 21.79 20.72
CA SER A 42 -53.58 20.72 20.45
C SER A 42 -53.18 20.81 18.98
N SER A 43 -52.12 21.56 18.67
CA SER A 43 -51.37 21.34 17.44
C SER A 43 -50.59 20.05 17.63
N THR A 44 -51.13 18.97 17.08
CA THR A 44 -50.42 17.71 16.89
C THR A 44 -49.21 18.02 16.03
N SER A 45 -48.08 18.32 16.68
CA SER A 45 -46.80 18.41 16.00
C SER A 45 -46.51 17.05 15.39
N PRO A 46 -46.04 16.97 14.14
CA PRO A 46 -45.60 15.70 13.59
C PRO A 46 -44.54 15.16 14.54
N SER A 47 -44.78 13.95 15.06
CA SER A 47 -43.86 13.22 15.92
C SER A 47 -42.49 13.26 15.25
N LYS A 48 -41.59 14.11 15.76
CA LYS A 48 -40.19 14.14 15.32
C LYS A 48 -39.67 12.73 15.51
N THR A 49 -39.34 12.06 14.41
CA THR A 49 -38.66 10.77 14.44
C THR A 49 -37.49 10.89 15.40
N LYS A 50 -37.50 10.09 16.47
CA LYS A 50 -36.47 10.12 17.50
C LYS A 50 -35.17 9.65 16.87
N VAL A 51 -34.33 10.62 16.46
CA VAL A 51 -32.98 10.36 15.99
C VAL A 51 -32.22 9.67 17.12
N THR A 52 -31.58 8.54 16.81
CA THR A 52 -30.65 7.84 17.70
C THR A 52 -29.39 7.57 16.88
N LEU A 53 -28.24 7.99 17.39
CA LEU A 53 -26.95 7.75 16.74
C LEU A 53 -26.49 6.31 17.01
N THR A 54 -25.88 5.69 16.01
CA THR A 54 -25.14 4.43 16.14
C THR A 54 -23.81 4.63 16.86
N ASP A 55 -23.17 3.56 17.32
CA ASP A 55 -21.87 3.65 18.00
C ASP A 55 -20.80 4.33 17.14
N LYS A 56 -20.70 3.99 15.84
CA LYS A 56 -19.75 4.66 14.93
C LYS A 56 -20.09 6.15 14.73
N GLU A 57 -21.38 6.52 14.69
CA GLU A 57 -21.79 7.93 14.63
C GLU A 57 -21.50 8.67 15.94
N LEU A 58 -21.59 8.00 17.09
CA LEU A 58 -21.19 8.55 18.39
C LEU A 58 -19.67 8.77 18.46
N VAL A 59 -18.87 7.82 17.95
CA VAL A 59 -17.41 7.99 17.84
C VAL A 59 -17.05 9.11 16.86
N ALA A 60 -17.76 9.21 15.72
CA ALA A 60 -17.58 10.32 14.80
C ALA A 60 -17.91 11.67 15.46
N ALA A 61 -18.98 11.73 16.27
CA ALA A 61 -19.34 12.94 17.01
C ALA A 61 -18.26 13.32 18.03
N THR A 62 -17.74 12.37 18.80
CA THR A 62 -16.65 12.66 19.76
C THR A 62 -15.36 13.06 19.06
N TYR A 63 -15.06 12.49 17.88
CA TYR A 63 -13.92 12.94 17.07
C TYR A 63 -14.08 14.39 16.61
N VAL A 64 -15.27 14.78 16.14
CA VAL A 64 -15.56 16.18 15.78
C VAL A 64 -15.39 17.10 16.98
N GLU A 65 -15.89 16.73 18.17
CA GLU A 65 -15.70 17.53 19.38
C GLU A 65 -14.22 17.71 19.76
N SER A 66 -13.42 16.65 19.68
CA SER A 66 -11.99 16.70 19.95
C SER A 66 -11.23 17.52 18.89
N TYR A 67 -11.61 17.40 17.62
CA TYR A 67 -11.05 18.21 16.52
C TYR A 67 -11.33 19.69 16.71
N MET A 68 -12.59 20.04 17.03
CA MET A 68 -12.97 21.41 17.33
C MET A 68 -12.18 21.98 18.52
N ALA A 69 -11.93 21.18 19.55
CA ALA A 69 -11.15 21.58 20.71
C ALA A 69 -9.66 21.81 20.38
N GLN A 70 -9.04 20.90 19.63
CA GLN A 70 -7.62 21.00 19.26
C GLN A 70 -7.35 22.15 18.29
N HIS A 71 -8.21 22.34 17.28
CA HIS A 71 -8.01 23.31 16.21
C HIS A 71 -8.74 24.64 16.42
N SER A 72 -9.39 24.82 17.58
CA SER A 72 -10.19 26.02 17.90
C SER A 72 -11.30 26.32 16.87
N VAL A 73 -11.82 25.28 16.21
CA VAL A 73 -12.94 25.39 15.26
C VAL A 73 -14.26 25.51 16.03
N LYS A 74 -15.12 26.43 15.60
CA LYS A 74 -16.32 26.81 16.39
C LYS A 74 -17.62 26.18 15.91
N ASP A 75 -17.66 25.62 14.70
CA ASP A 75 -18.86 25.02 14.13
C ASP A 75 -18.62 23.60 13.59
N ILE A 76 -19.65 22.77 13.73
CA ILE A 76 -19.63 21.34 13.32
C ILE A 76 -19.40 21.18 11.81
N PRO A 77 -20.08 21.93 10.91
CA PRO A 77 -19.85 21.77 9.47
C PRO A 77 -18.41 22.02 9.02
N THR A 78 -17.75 23.06 9.53
CA THR A 78 -16.35 23.35 9.21
C THR A 78 -15.44 22.23 9.69
N ALA A 79 -15.59 21.78 10.94
CA ALA A 79 -14.80 20.68 11.48
C ALA A 79 -14.97 19.40 10.65
N VAL A 80 -16.21 19.02 10.31
CA VAL A 80 -16.48 17.85 9.48
C VAL A 80 -15.84 17.99 8.10
N ASN A 81 -15.95 19.15 7.45
CA ASN A 81 -15.36 19.36 6.12
C ASN A 81 -13.84 19.19 6.12
N ASP A 82 -13.15 19.52 7.22
CA ASP A 82 -11.71 19.31 7.31
C ASP A 82 -11.36 17.85 7.62
N ILE A 83 -12.15 17.18 8.47
CA ILE A 83 -12.01 15.74 8.73
C ILE A 83 -12.18 14.94 7.44
N LEU A 84 -13.15 15.31 6.59
CA LEU A 84 -13.38 14.65 5.30
C LEU A 84 -12.21 14.80 4.30
N LYS A 85 -11.27 15.73 4.55
CA LYS A 85 -10.05 15.89 3.74
C LYS A 85 -8.86 15.12 4.30
N GLN A 86 -8.96 14.58 5.51
CA GLN A 86 -7.86 13.84 6.11
C GLN A 86 -7.62 12.55 5.34
N PRO A 87 -6.40 12.32 4.81
CA PRO A 87 -6.07 11.06 4.19
C PRO A 87 -6.19 9.95 5.25
N GLN A 88 -6.81 8.83 4.86
CA GLN A 88 -6.86 7.62 5.69
C GLN A 88 -7.64 7.75 7.01
N PHE A 89 -8.56 8.72 7.14
CA PHE A 89 -9.44 8.77 8.32
C PHE A 89 -10.17 7.43 8.52
N MET A 90 -10.03 6.81 9.69
CA MET A 90 -10.63 5.51 9.98
C MET A 90 -11.12 5.41 11.41
N ILE A 91 -12.27 4.75 11.59
CA ILE A 91 -12.83 4.33 12.87
C ILE A 91 -12.81 2.79 12.94
N SER A 92 -11.93 2.24 13.76
CA SER A 92 -11.80 0.80 14.00
C SER A 92 -12.37 0.40 15.36
N SER A 93 -12.85 -0.84 15.49
CA SER A 93 -13.29 -1.42 16.76
C SER A 93 -12.32 -2.52 17.19
N THR A 94 -11.81 -2.43 18.42
CA THR A 94 -10.83 -3.37 18.96
C THR A 94 -11.16 -3.68 20.41
N GLY A 95 -11.43 -4.95 20.75
CA GLY A 95 -11.42 -5.42 22.14
C GLY A 95 -12.33 -4.67 23.12
N GLY A 96 -13.46 -4.12 22.67
CA GLY A 96 -14.41 -3.39 23.53
C GLY A 96 -14.30 -1.87 23.51
N TYR A 97 -13.41 -1.30 22.69
CA TYR A 97 -13.31 0.14 22.47
C TYR A 97 -13.23 0.46 20.96
N PHE A 98 -13.37 1.73 20.62
CA PHE A 98 -13.24 2.27 19.27
C PHE A 98 -12.03 3.20 19.20
N LEU A 99 -11.32 3.15 18.09
CA LEU A 99 -10.22 4.04 17.77
C LEU A 99 -10.59 4.85 16.54
N ALA A 100 -10.37 6.17 16.57
CA ALA A 100 -10.39 6.97 15.35
C ALA A 100 -9.04 7.65 15.15
N ASN A 101 -8.41 7.40 14.00
CA ASN A 101 -7.04 7.83 13.67
C ASN A 101 -6.05 7.54 14.81
N GLN A 102 -6.04 6.31 15.31
CA GLN A 102 -5.02 5.85 16.25
C GLN A 102 -4.33 4.60 15.66
N GLU A 103 -3.41 4.85 14.72
CA GLU A 103 -2.40 3.86 14.29
C GLU A 103 -1.26 3.85 15.33
N PRO A 104 -0.44 2.78 15.42
CA PRO A 104 0.42 2.53 16.58
C PRO A 104 1.48 3.61 16.87
N VAL A 105 1.72 4.55 15.95
CA VAL A 105 2.45 5.79 16.19
C VAL A 105 1.79 6.89 15.35
N LEU A 106 1.21 7.91 16.00
CA LEU A 106 0.71 9.08 15.28
C LEU A 106 1.90 10.00 14.93
N ALA A 107 1.94 10.51 13.71
CA ALA A 107 2.90 11.56 13.37
C ALA A 107 2.60 12.81 14.20
N ASN A 108 3.65 13.53 14.63
CA ASN A 108 3.52 14.69 15.50
C ASN A 108 2.53 15.72 14.91
N GLY A 109 1.36 15.90 15.53
CA GLY A 109 0.34 16.84 15.08
C GLY A 109 -1.04 16.24 14.81
N ASP A 110 -1.12 14.92 14.59
CA ASP A 110 -2.36 14.28 14.17
C ASP A 110 -3.30 13.98 15.35
N LEU A 111 -4.59 14.31 15.19
CA LEU A 111 -5.61 13.97 16.18
C LEU A 111 -5.95 12.48 16.10
N GLY A 112 -5.73 11.78 17.21
CA GLY A 112 -6.31 10.46 17.46
C GLY A 112 -7.25 10.45 18.67
N ILE A 113 -8.25 9.58 18.66
CA ILE A 113 -9.07 9.31 19.85
C ILE A 113 -9.22 7.82 20.12
N GLN A 114 -9.35 7.49 21.40
CA GLN A 114 -9.84 6.22 21.90
C GLN A 114 -11.17 6.47 22.62
N SER A 115 -12.22 5.74 22.22
CA SER A 115 -13.58 5.86 22.77
C SER A 115 -14.05 4.53 23.34
N THR A 116 -14.51 4.54 24.60
CA THR A 116 -15.19 3.39 25.21
C THR A 116 -16.66 3.73 25.40
N ILE A 117 -17.55 2.94 24.83
CA ILE A 117 -19.01 3.13 24.93
C ILE A 117 -19.57 2.08 25.88
N THR A 118 -20.30 2.51 26.90
CA THR A 118 -21.01 1.62 27.84
C THR A 118 -22.36 2.22 28.16
N ASP A 119 -23.43 1.56 27.69
CA ASP A 119 -24.81 2.04 27.78
C ASP A 119 -24.96 3.47 27.22
N ASP A 120 -25.27 4.45 28.09
CA ASP A 120 -25.45 5.87 27.75
C ASP A 120 -24.18 6.69 27.99
N LYS A 121 -23.06 6.08 28.38
CA LYS A 121 -21.81 6.76 28.72
C LYS A 121 -20.73 6.48 27.70
N ILE A 122 -20.02 7.54 27.32
CA ILE A 122 -18.93 7.48 26.35
C ILE A 122 -17.71 8.13 26.98
N HIS A 123 -16.66 7.37 27.19
CA HIS A 123 -15.37 7.89 27.67
C HIS A 123 -14.43 8.07 26.48
N VAL A 124 -13.84 9.25 26.34
CA VAL A 124 -13.01 9.63 25.20
C VAL A 124 -11.67 10.16 25.69
N GLN A 125 -10.60 9.53 25.21
CA GLN A 125 -9.22 9.98 25.38
C GLN A 125 -8.74 10.52 24.03
N SER A 126 -8.19 11.73 24.01
CA SER A 126 -7.71 12.40 22.79
C SER A 126 -6.22 12.68 22.84
N TYR A 127 -5.57 12.49 21.69
CA TYR A 127 -4.14 12.53 21.50
C TYR A 127 -3.79 13.45 20.34
N ASN A 128 -2.72 14.23 20.48
CA ASN A 128 -2.12 15.03 19.43
C ASN A 128 -0.74 14.43 19.14
N GLY A 129 -0.60 13.68 18.05
CA GLY A 129 0.49 12.73 17.94
C GLY A 129 0.42 11.71 19.07
N ASN A 130 1.54 11.46 19.75
CA ASN A 130 1.58 10.56 20.90
C ASN A 130 1.23 11.25 22.24
N ASP A 131 0.99 12.56 22.24
CA ASP A 131 0.74 13.33 23.45
C ASP A 131 -0.75 13.35 23.80
N HIS A 132 -1.11 12.73 24.92
CA HIS A 132 -2.45 12.81 25.47
C HIS A 132 -2.78 14.24 25.93
N PHE A 133 -3.87 14.83 25.44
CA PHE A 133 -4.24 16.22 25.78
C PHE A 133 -5.64 16.37 26.39
N SER A 134 -6.52 15.37 26.29
CA SER A 134 -7.89 15.49 26.80
C SER A 134 -8.47 14.13 27.19
N ASP A 135 -9.14 14.12 28.35
CA ASP A 135 -9.97 13.02 28.84
C ASP A 135 -11.37 13.60 29.13
N LYS A 136 -12.39 13.10 28.42
CA LYS A 136 -13.77 13.61 28.52
C LYS A 136 -14.78 12.48 28.58
N TYR A 137 -15.86 12.77 29.29
CA TYR A 137 -17.04 11.92 29.35
C TYR A 137 -18.18 12.61 28.63
N TYR A 138 -18.82 11.86 27.75
CA TYR A 138 -20.04 12.25 27.08
C TYR A 138 -21.18 11.30 27.43
N SER A 139 -22.42 11.75 27.19
CA SER A 139 -23.58 10.86 27.13
C SER A 139 -24.08 10.66 25.69
N ALA A 140 -24.59 9.48 25.37
CA ALA A 140 -25.15 9.23 24.05
C ALA A 140 -26.35 10.17 23.78
N LYS A 141 -27.16 10.45 24.81
CA LYS A 141 -28.26 11.43 24.74
C LYS A 141 -27.81 12.84 24.42
N GLU A 142 -26.75 13.36 25.06
CA GLU A 142 -26.32 14.74 24.81
C GLU A 142 -25.73 14.90 23.40
N LEU A 143 -24.93 13.93 22.95
CA LEU A 143 -24.37 13.95 21.59
C LEU A 143 -25.48 13.84 20.55
N THR A 144 -26.42 12.92 20.76
CA THR A 144 -27.59 12.79 19.89
C THR A 144 -28.40 14.08 19.82
N SER A 145 -28.59 14.78 20.96
CA SER A 145 -29.28 16.06 20.99
C SER A 145 -28.50 17.17 20.28
N LYS A 146 -27.18 17.23 20.45
CA LYS A 146 -26.32 18.27 19.85
C LYS A 146 -26.18 18.09 18.33
N TYR A 147 -26.12 16.85 17.86
CA TYR A 147 -25.94 16.53 16.44
C TYR A 147 -27.24 16.21 15.70
N ASN A 148 -28.41 16.43 16.30
CA ASN A 148 -29.71 16.08 15.71
C ASN A 148 -29.95 16.74 14.32
N THR A 149 -29.42 17.93 14.07
CA THR A 149 -29.49 18.65 12.79
C THR A 149 -28.30 18.35 11.86
N HIS A 150 -27.33 17.57 12.33
CA HIS A 150 -26.05 17.29 11.66
C HIS A 150 -25.80 15.79 11.46
N VAL A 151 -26.82 14.94 11.63
CA VAL A 151 -26.71 13.48 11.47
C VAL A 151 -26.11 13.10 10.11
N GLU A 152 -26.55 13.76 9.04
CA GLU A 152 -26.02 13.49 7.68
C GLU A 152 -24.54 13.87 7.53
N LEU A 153 -24.02 14.80 8.33
CA LEU A 153 -22.59 15.08 8.37
C LEU A 153 -21.82 13.97 9.08
N LEU A 154 -22.35 13.45 10.20
CA LEU A 154 -21.76 12.30 10.91
C LEU A 154 -21.74 11.06 10.02
N LYS A 155 -22.83 10.79 9.28
CA LYS A 155 -22.87 9.68 8.32
C LYS A 155 -21.81 9.79 7.24
N LYS A 156 -21.48 11.00 6.76
CA LYS A 156 -20.37 11.19 5.80
C LYS A 156 -19.02 10.84 6.41
N VAL A 157 -18.79 11.19 7.69
CA VAL A 157 -17.57 10.82 8.43
C VAL A 157 -17.48 9.31 8.60
N VAL A 158 -18.59 8.65 8.95
CA VAL A 158 -18.64 7.18 9.03
C VAL A 158 -18.42 6.54 7.66
N ALA A 159 -19.05 7.06 6.61
CA ALA A 159 -18.92 6.52 5.25
C ALA A 159 -17.48 6.62 4.71
N ILE A 160 -16.76 7.72 4.95
CA ILE A 160 -15.35 7.83 4.54
C ILE A 160 -14.47 6.88 5.36
N SER A 161 -14.75 6.70 6.65
CA SER A 161 -14.08 5.69 7.49
C SER A 161 -14.30 4.28 6.96
N ASP A 162 -15.53 3.92 6.62
CA ASP A 162 -15.86 2.60 6.09
C ASP A 162 -15.21 2.37 4.73
N LYS A 163 -15.17 3.40 3.87
CA LYS A 163 -14.44 3.37 2.60
C LYS A 163 -12.94 3.10 2.82
N HIS A 164 -12.27 3.86 3.69
CA HIS A 164 -10.85 3.67 3.97
C HIS A 164 -10.56 2.33 4.66
N THR A 165 -11.46 1.86 5.52
CA THR A 165 -11.37 0.53 6.12
C THR A 165 -11.47 -0.57 5.05
N ALA A 166 -12.35 -0.42 4.07
CA ALA A 166 -12.45 -1.35 2.96
C ALA A 166 -11.21 -1.29 2.05
N GLU A 167 -10.68 -0.10 1.77
CA GLU A 167 -9.44 0.09 1.00
C GLU A 167 -8.22 -0.52 1.70
N LEU A 168 -8.13 -0.41 3.04
CA LEU A 168 -7.06 -1.06 3.80
C LEU A 168 -7.16 -2.59 3.75
N ASN A 169 -8.39 -3.11 3.79
CA ASN A 169 -8.67 -4.55 3.75
C ASN A 169 -8.82 -5.10 2.32
N SER A 170 -8.43 -4.33 1.32
CA SER A 170 -8.44 -4.77 -0.07
C SER A 170 -7.16 -4.40 -0.81
N LEU A 171 -6.88 -5.17 -1.83
CA LEU A 171 -5.79 -4.98 -2.76
C LEU A 171 -6.25 -4.05 -3.88
N THR A 172 -5.37 -3.14 -4.29
CA THR A 172 -5.58 -2.32 -5.50
C THR A 172 -5.55 -3.21 -6.75
N ASP A 173 -6.01 -2.71 -7.90
CA ASP A 173 -5.97 -3.50 -9.14
C ASP A 173 -4.53 -3.91 -9.52
N GLU A 174 -3.55 -3.05 -9.24
CA GLU A 174 -2.13 -3.36 -9.47
C GLU A 174 -1.60 -4.42 -8.48
N GLU A 175 -1.96 -4.32 -7.20
CA GLU A 175 -1.63 -5.34 -6.19
C GLU A 175 -2.32 -6.67 -6.49
N LEU A 176 -3.56 -6.65 -6.98
CA LEU A 176 -4.30 -7.83 -7.44
C LEU A 176 -3.61 -8.48 -8.63
N ALA A 177 -3.10 -7.68 -9.57
CA ALA A 177 -2.37 -8.19 -10.72
C ALA A 177 -1.07 -8.89 -10.30
N LEU A 178 -0.27 -8.28 -9.41
CA LEU A 178 0.92 -8.92 -8.86
C LEU A 178 0.58 -10.15 -8.00
N ALA A 179 -0.50 -10.09 -7.20
CA ALA A 179 -0.94 -11.24 -6.42
C ALA A 179 -1.29 -12.43 -7.33
N ALA A 180 -1.95 -12.17 -8.46
CA ALA A 180 -2.27 -13.20 -9.45
C ALA A 180 -1.01 -13.76 -10.12
N TYR A 181 -0.06 -12.91 -10.48
CA TYR A 181 1.26 -13.32 -10.98
C TYR A 181 1.94 -14.27 -9.99
N VAL A 182 2.07 -13.86 -8.73
CA VAL A 182 2.71 -14.70 -7.68
C VAL A 182 1.94 -16.00 -7.47
N ARG A 183 0.60 -15.96 -7.53
CA ARG A 183 -0.25 -17.14 -7.33
C ARG A 183 -0.03 -18.22 -8.40
N ASN A 184 0.37 -17.84 -9.62
CA ASN A 184 0.72 -18.78 -10.68
C ASN A 184 1.94 -19.66 -10.32
N TYR A 185 2.82 -19.16 -9.44
CA TYR A 185 4.08 -19.83 -9.07
C TYR A 185 4.15 -20.28 -7.60
N ALA A 186 3.28 -19.75 -6.74
CA ALA A 186 3.30 -20.00 -5.31
C ALA A 186 1.90 -20.35 -4.77
N THR A 187 1.77 -21.53 -4.16
CA THR A 187 0.48 -22.08 -3.74
C THR A 187 0.24 -22.04 -2.24
N THR A 188 1.30 -21.94 -1.43
CA THR A 188 1.26 -21.92 0.04
C THR A 188 1.76 -20.59 0.62
N ASP A 189 1.38 -20.26 1.86
CA ASP A 189 1.83 -19.03 2.53
C ASP A 189 3.36 -18.90 2.62
N VAL A 190 4.07 -20.03 2.76
CA VAL A 190 5.53 -20.09 2.80
C VAL A 190 6.13 -19.78 1.44
N GLU A 191 5.58 -20.38 0.37
CA GLU A 191 5.99 -20.12 -1.00
C GLU A 191 5.71 -18.68 -1.39
N ILE A 192 4.52 -18.15 -1.09
CA ILE A 192 4.12 -16.78 -1.41
C ILE A 192 5.08 -15.79 -0.76
N ARG A 193 5.36 -15.97 0.54
CA ARG A 193 6.31 -15.11 1.26
C ARG A 193 7.72 -15.24 0.69
N GLY A 194 8.17 -16.45 0.38
CA GLY A 194 9.49 -16.69 -0.23
C GLY A 194 9.62 -16.03 -1.60
N TYR A 195 8.60 -16.13 -2.42
CA TYR A 195 8.54 -15.54 -3.76
C TYR A 195 8.59 -14.01 -3.69
N LEU A 196 7.77 -13.40 -2.83
CA LEU A 196 7.77 -11.95 -2.61
C LEU A 196 9.02 -11.41 -1.91
N SER A 197 9.71 -12.21 -1.10
CA SER A 197 10.89 -11.75 -0.35
C SER A 197 12.21 -11.98 -1.10
N GLY A 198 12.26 -12.90 -2.06
CA GLY A 198 13.51 -13.21 -2.78
C GLY A 198 13.37 -13.99 -4.09
N GLY A 199 12.21 -14.59 -4.39
CA GLY A 199 11.97 -15.25 -5.68
C GLY A 199 11.81 -14.26 -6.85
N LEU A 200 11.34 -13.04 -6.55
CA LEU A 200 11.40 -11.93 -7.49
C LEU A 200 12.80 -11.30 -7.44
N ALA A 201 13.72 -11.79 -8.29
CA ALA A 201 15.09 -11.29 -8.37
C ALA A 201 15.13 -9.78 -8.68
N ASP A 202 15.87 -9.03 -7.87
CA ASP A 202 15.70 -7.57 -7.79
C ASP A 202 16.12 -6.79 -9.04
N ASN A 203 16.85 -7.40 -9.98
CA ASN A 203 17.30 -6.74 -11.21
C ASN A 203 16.54 -7.19 -12.47
N ASP A 204 15.84 -8.32 -12.40
CA ASP A 204 15.23 -8.96 -13.58
C ASP A 204 13.71 -8.87 -13.58
N PHE A 205 13.11 -8.47 -12.44
CA PHE A 205 11.68 -8.26 -12.32
C PHE A 205 11.29 -6.88 -12.87
N SER A 206 10.33 -6.84 -13.79
CA SER A 206 9.77 -5.63 -14.37
C SER A 206 8.25 -5.60 -14.26
N VAL A 207 7.71 -4.39 -14.14
CA VAL A 207 6.26 -4.12 -14.15
C VAL A 207 5.98 -3.01 -15.13
N GLU A 208 5.09 -3.25 -16.08
CA GLU A 208 4.63 -2.25 -17.03
C GLU A 208 3.11 -2.26 -17.11
N PHE A 209 2.50 -1.11 -17.41
CA PHE A 209 1.07 -1.02 -17.69
C PHE A 209 0.88 -0.61 -19.14
N GLN A 210 0.30 -1.50 -19.95
CA GLN A 210 0.12 -1.31 -21.37
C GLN A 210 -1.20 -1.94 -21.82
N ASP A 211 -1.93 -1.27 -22.71
CA ASP A 211 -3.16 -1.80 -23.33
C ASP A 211 -4.21 -2.29 -22.30
N ASN A 212 -4.36 -1.55 -21.18
CA ASN A 212 -5.21 -1.89 -20.03
C ASN A 212 -4.85 -3.21 -19.30
N SER A 213 -3.60 -3.66 -19.44
CA SER A 213 -3.07 -4.83 -18.75
C SER A 213 -1.77 -4.51 -18.02
N TYR A 214 -1.52 -5.22 -16.92
CA TYR A 214 -0.24 -5.23 -16.24
C TYR A 214 0.63 -6.32 -16.86
N ARG A 215 1.83 -5.96 -17.32
CA ARG A 215 2.80 -6.89 -17.88
C ARG A 215 3.90 -7.12 -16.85
N PHE A 216 4.05 -8.36 -16.43
CA PHE A 216 5.09 -8.79 -15.50
C PHE A 216 6.14 -9.59 -16.25
N GLY A 217 7.41 -9.20 -16.11
CA GLY A 217 8.54 -9.89 -16.72
C GLY A 217 9.54 -10.35 -15.67
N GLN A 218 10.15 -11.50 -15.93
CA GLN A 218 11.35 -11.98 -15.24
C GLN A 218 12.37 -12.52 -16.23
N GLY A 219 13.57 -11.95 -16.25
CA GLY A 219 14.68 -12.42 -17.09
C GLY A 219 14.60 -11.88 -18.53
N THR A 220 14.71 -12.77 -19.54
CA THR A 220 14.69 -12.35 -20.96
C THR A 220 13.27 -11.97 -21.41
N ALA A 221 13.17 -11.00 -22.33
CA ALA A 221 11.92 -10.39 -22.82
C ALA A 221 10.85 -11.35 -23.42
N SER A 222 11.09 -12.67 -23.41
CA SER A 222 10.22 -13.69 -24.02
C SER A 222 9.25 -14.36 -23.04
N SER A 223 9.44 -14.23 -21.72
CA SER A 223 8.50 -14.71 -20.69
C SER A 223 7.87 -13.51 -19.97
N THR A 224 6.81 -12.97 -20.58
CA THR A 224 5.98 -11.94 -19.97
C THR A 224 4.61 -12.53 -19.65
N GLU A 225 4.02 -12.16 -18.53
CA GLU A 225 2.61 -12.45 -18.24
C GLU A 225 1.79 -11.18 -18.33
N GLU A 226 0.66 -11.25 -19.02
CA GLU A 226 -0.28 -10.14 -19.15
C GLU A 226 -1.47 -10.38 -18.23
N ILE A 227 -1.72 -9.44 -17.33
CA ILE A 227 -2.72 -9.59 -16.29
C ILE A 227 -3.72 -8.44 -16.40
N THR A 228 -4.97 -8.79 -16.67
CA THR A 228 -6.08 -7.84 -16.79
C THR A 228 -6.98 -7.97 -15.58
N VAL A 229 -7.24 -6.84 -14.92
CA VAL A 229 -8.17 -6.75 -13.79
C VAL A 229 -9.42 -6.02 -14.25
N SER A 230 -10.56 -6.71 -14.26
CA SER A 230 -11.82 -6.13 -14.73
C SER A 230 -13.01 -6.66 -13.95
N GLY A 231 -13.85 -5.74 -13.43
CA GLY A 231 -14.97 -6.11 -12.59
C GLY A 231 -14.50 -6.92 -11.38
N ASN A 232 -14.97 -8.15 -11.26
CA ASN A 232 -14.56 -9.10 -10.21
C ASN A 232 -13.53 -10.16 -10.68
N GLN A 233 -13.06 -10.09 -11.92
CA GLN A 233 -12.16 -11.08 -12.50
C GLN A 233 -10.75 -10.53 -12.63
N VAL A 234 -9.78 -11.42 -12.39
CA VAL A 234 -8.37 -11.22 -12.69
C VAL A 234 -7.94 -12.32 -13.64
N MET A 235 -7.65 -11.95 -14.88
CA MET A 235 -7.28 -12.87 -15.96
C MET A 235 -5.79 -12.75 -16.21
N CYS A 236 -5.07 -13.87 -16.14
CA CYS A 236 -3.64 -13.96 -16.44
C CYS A 236 -3.46 -14.71 -17.76
N VAL A 237 -2.79 -14.07 -18.71
CA VAL A 237 -2.31 -14.68 -19.94
C VAL A 237 -0.81 -14.91 -19.76
N ILE A 238 -0.43 -16.19 -19.66
CA ILE A 238 0.95 -16.61 -19.46
C ILE A 238 1.54 -16.89 -20.83
N HIS A 239 2.59 -16.17 -21.21
CA HIS A 239 3.31 -16.40 -22.47
C HIS A 239 4.58 -17.21 -22.20
N ASP A 240 4.61 -18.45 -22.68
CA ASP A 240 5.83 -19.26 -22.74
C ASP A 240 6.36 -19.22 -24.18
N GLY A 241 7.11 -18.15 -24.50
CA GLY A 241 7.60 -17.88 -25.85
C GLY A 241 6.52 -17.40 -26.83
N ALA A 242 6.73 -17.62 -28.13
CA ALA A 242 5.96 -16.98 -29.20
C ALA A 242 4.55 -17.56 -29.45
N THR A 243 4.23 -18.75 -28.90
CA THR A 243 3.03 -19.50 -29.33
C THR A 243 2.25 -20.21 -28.22
N GLU A 244 2.84 -20.46 -27.04
CA GLU A 244 2.10 -21.11 -25.95
C GLU A 244 1.50 -20.06 -25.01
N THR A 245 0.18 -19.98 -25.02
CA THR A 245 -0.61 -19.11 -24.16
C THR A 245 -1.49 -19.96 -23.27
N ASN A 246 -1.21 -19.95 -21.98
CA ASN A 246 -2.13 -20.49 -20.98
C ASN A 246 -2.91 -19.33 -20.35
N THR A 247 -4.20 -19.54 -20.08
CA THR A 247 -5.03 -18.55 -19.40
C THR A 247 -5.49 -19.08 -18.06
N VAL A 248 -5.11 -18.37 -17.00
CA VAL A 248 -5.53 -18.66 -15.62
C VAL A 248 -6.42 -17.51 -15.15
N ASN A 249 -7.49 -17.82 -14.43
CA ASN A 249 -8.42 -16.83 -13.92
C ASN A 249 -8.58 -16.95 -12.41
N TYR A 250 -8.64 -15.81 -11.73
CA TYR A 250 -8.93 -15.68 -10.30
C TYR A 250 -10.07 -14.68 -10.09
N THR A 251 -10.72 -14.72 -8.93
CA THR A 251 -11.59 -13.62 -8.50
C THR A 251 -10.84 -12.62 -7.61
N LYS A 252 -11.33 -11.38 -7.56
CA LYS A 252 -10.77 -10.38 -6.62
C LYS A 252 -10.91 -10.85 -5.18
N GLU A 253 -12.01 -11.51 -4.80
CA GLU A 253 -12.17 -11.99 -3.43
C GLU A 253 -11.18 -13.09 -3.06
N GLU A 254 -10.89 -14.01 -3.98
CA GLU A 254 -9.91 -15.08 -3.75
C GLU A 254 -8.53 -14.51 -3.49
N LEU A 255 -8.07 -13.59 -4.34
CA LEU A 255 -6.77 -12.95 -4.20
C LEU A 255 -6.72 -12.05 -2.96
N ASN A 256 -7.75 -11.25 -2.69
CA ASN A 256 -7.81 -10.42 -1.48
C ASN A 256 -7.67 -11.26 -0.21
N LYS A 257 -8.42 -12.37 -0.12
CA LYS A 257 -8.38 -13.26 1.05
C LYS A 257 -6.99 -13.84 1.30
N LEU A 258 -6.26 -14.18 0.24
CA LEU A 258 -4.92 -14.79 0.33
C LEU A 258 -3.82 -13.74 0.54
N PHE A 259 -3.91 -12.59 -0.15
CA PHE A 259 -2.80 -11.66 -0.33
C PHE A 259 -2.90 -10.34 0.43
N VAL A 260 -4.04 -9.99 1.05
CA VAL A 260 -4.15 -8.74 1.84
C VAL A 260 -3.10 -8.65 2.96
N GLN A 261 -2.74 -9.79 3.57
CA GLN A 261 -1.69 -9.86 4.59
C GLN A 261 -0.27 -9.57 4.05
N TYR A 262 -0.07 -9.62 2.73
CA TYR A 262 1.20 -9.38 2.05
C TYR A 262 1.25 -8.01 1.36
N LYS A 263 0.26 -7.12 1.57
CA LYS A 263 0.15 -5.81 0.90
C LYS A 263 1.46 -5.02 0.89
N LYS A 264 2.13 -4.89 2.05
CA LYS A 264 3.44 -4.21 2.14
C LYS A 264 4.54 -4.82 1.26
N LEU A 265 4.56 -6.15 1.13
CA LEU A 265 5.54 -6.84 0.26
C LEU A 265 5.18 -6.67 -1.22
N LEU A 266 3.88 -6.66 -1.55
CA LEU A 266 3.40 -6.34 -2.89
C LEU A 266 3.82 -4.92 -3.29
N ASP A 267 3.58 -3.93 -2.43
CA ASP A 267 3.95 -2.53 -2.66
C ASP A 267 5.46 -2.37 -2.96
N VAL A 268 6.31 -2.99 -2.13
CA VAL A 268 7.77 -2.96 -2.30
C VAL A 268 8.18 -3.55 -3.65
N LYS A 269 7.57 -4.68 -4.05
CA LYS A 269 7.94 -5.35 -5.30
C LYS A 269 7.39 -4.63 -6.52
N LEU A 270 6.17 -4.09 -6.46
CA LEU A 270 5.63 -3.23 -7.53
C LEU A 270 6.52 -2.02 -7.79
N GLU A 271 6.95 -1.33 -6.74
CA GLU A 271 7.83 -0.17 -6.86
C GLU A 271 9.19 -0.55 -7.47
N LEU A 272 9.78 -1.66 -7.00
CA LEU A 272 11.03 -2.17 -7.55
C LEU A 272 10.90 -2.51 -9.04
N GLY A 273 9.84 -3.23 -9.42
CA GLY A 273 9.59 -3.61 -10.81
C GLY A 273 9.42 -2.41 -11.73
N LYS A 274 8.70 -1.37 -11.30
CA LYS A 274 8.57 -0.11 -12.04
C LYS A 274 9.92 0.60 -12.22
N GLN A 275 10.75 0.64 -11.17
CA GLN A 275 12.08 1.23 -11.23
C GLN A 275 12.97 0.50 -12.24
N ASN A 276 12.87 -0.82 -12.32
CA ASN A 276 13.62 -1.62 -13.28
C ASN A 276 13.13 -1.40 -14.72
N SER A 277 11.82 -1.33 -14.96
CA SER A 277 11.25 -0.96 -16.26
C SER A 277 11.71 0.45 -16.71
N ALA A 278 11.78 1.41 -15.77
CA ALA A 278 12.27 2.76 -16.05
C ALA A 278 13.78 2.80 -16.36
N LYS A 279 14.59 1.97 -15.68
CA LYS A 279 16.02 1.79 -16.00
C LYS A 279 16.21 1.17 -17.39
N ALA A 280 15.41 0.15 -17.73
CA ALA A 280 15.41 -0.44 -19.07
C ALA A 280 15.00 0.59 -20.14
N SER A 281 14.01 1.45 -19.84
CA SER A 281 13.56 2.53 -20.72
C SER A 281 14.53 3.72 -20.82
N THR A 282 15.47 3.86 -19.88
CA THR A 282 16.57 4.85 -19.91
C THR A 282 17.88 4.30 -20.44
N SER A 283 17.92 3.03 -20.89
CA SER A 283 18.88 2.58 -21.88
C SER A 283 18.74 3.48 -23.10
N SER A 284 19.65 4.44 -23.26
CA SER A 284 19.76 5.27 -24.45
C SER A 284 19.63 4.37 -25.68
N LYS A 285 18.82 4.78 -26.66
CA LYS A 285 18.77 4.12 -27.96
C LYS A 285 20.19 4.14 -28.52
N VAL A 286 20.95 3.08 -28.31
CA VAL A 286 22.33 2.98 -28.76
C VAL A 286 22.26 2.98 -30.27
N ASP A 287 22.82 4.01 -30.90
CA ASP A 287 22.94 4.09 -32.36
C ASP A 287 23.92 2.99 -32.79
N THR A 288 23.38 1.84 -33.22
CA THR A 288 24.19 0.66 -33.57
C THR A 288 25.06 0.87 -34.79
N THR A 289 24.85 1.96 -35.54
CA THR A 289 25.74 2.41 -36.62
C THR A 289 26.96 3.18 -36.12
N LYS A 290 26.98 3.55 -34.82
CA LYS A 290 28.03 4.37 -34.18
C LYS A 290 28.42 3.84 -32.80
N LEU A 291 28.67 2.53 -32.73
CA LEU A 291 29.12 1.91 -31.49
C LEU A 291 30.56 2.31 -31.17
N THR A 292 30.82 2.54 -29.89
CA THR A 292 32.20 2.48 -29.41
C THR A 292 32.70 1.03 -29.47
N GLU A 293 34.01 0.85 -29.49
CA GLU A 293 34.62 -0.47 -29.49
C GLU A 293 34.15 -1.33 -28.31
N ASP A 294 34.03 -0.72 -27.12
CA ASP A 294 33.56 -1.41 -25.91
C ASP A 294 32.10 -1.81 -26.00
N GLN A 295 31.24 -0.97 -26.57
CA GLN A 295 29.83 -1.33 -26.81
C GLN A 295 29.70 -2.50 -27.79
N ALA A 296 30.49 -2.49 -28.87
CA ALA A 296 30.50 -3.60 -29.83
C ALA A 296 30.97 -4.92 -29.19
N LYS A 297 32.01 -4.87 -28.33
CA LYS A 297 32.49 -6.03 -27.56
C LYS A 297 31.43 -6.54 -26.59
N THR A 298 30.74 -5.65 -25.88
CA THR A 298 29.65 -6.00 -24.96
C THR A 298 28.52 -6.71 -25.71
N TRP A 299 28.11 -6.19 -26.87
CA TRP A 299 27.06 -6.81 -27.68
C TRP A 299 27.40 -8.25 -28.11
N VAL A 300 28.62 -8.48 -28.58
CA VAL A 300 29.09 -9.84 -28.95
C VAL A 300 29.09 -10.78 -27.74
N LYS A 301 29.57 -10.31 -26.58
CA LYS A 301 29.57 -11.12 -25.34
C LYS A 301 28.16 -11.51 -24.92
N ASN A 302 27.25 -10.55 -24.89
CA ASN A 302 25.86 -10.79 -24.50
C ASN A 302 25.15 -11.70 -25.50
N TYR A 303 25.41 -11.55 -26.80
CA TYR A 303 24.90 -12.47 -27.82
C TYR A 303 25.40 -13.91 -27.60
N LEU A 304 26.68 -14.11 -27.30
CA LEU A 304 27.25 -15.44 -27.05
C LEU A 304 26.66 -16.13 -25.81
N VAL A 305 26.31 -15.35 -24.77
CA VAL A 305 25.59 -15.87 -23.60
C VAL A 305 24.15 -16.22 -23.95
N GLN A 306 23.43 -15.28 -24.58
CA GLN A 306 22.01 -15.45 -24.87
C GLN A 306 21.75 -16.59 -25.87
N SER A 307 22.64 -16.80 -26.83
CA SER A 307 22.58 -17.92 -27.79
C SER A 307 22.93 -19.27 -27.16
N GLY A 308 23.36 -19.31 -25.90
CA GLY A 308 23.76 -20.54 -25.20
C GLY A 308 25.09 -21.12 -25.69
N VAL A 309 25.83 -20.40 -26.55
CA VAL A 309 27.14 -20.83 -27.08
C VAL A 309 28.20 -20.79 -25.99
N VAL A 310 28.12 -19.82 -25.06
CA VAL A 310 29.05 -19.66 -23.94
C VAL A 310 28.28 -19.38 -22.64
N ALA A 311 28.66 -20.03 -21.54
CA ALA A 311 28.06 -19.75 -20.23
C ALA A 311 28.57 -18.41 -19.65
N GLN A 312 27.73 -17.70 -18.89
CA GLN A 312 28.01 -16.35 -18.36
C GLN A 312 29.33 -16.29 -17.55
N ASP A 313 29.54 -17.27 -16.69
CA ASP A 313 30.74 -17.45 -15.87
C ASP A 313 32.03 -17.62 -16.70
N THR A 314 31.91 -18.11 -17.94
CA THR A 314 33.02 -18.20 -18.89
C THR A 314 33.32 -16.85 -19.55
N ILE A 315 32.30 -16.07 -19.91
CA ILE A 315 32.48 -14.71 -20.44
C ILE A 315 33.15 -13.80 -19.41
N ASP A 316 32.72 -13.86 -18.16
CA ASP A 316 33.21 -12.97 -17.09
C ASP A 316 34.67 -13.26 -16.70
N ASN A 317 35.11 -14.52 -16.83
CA ASN A 317 36.41 -14.95 -16.31
C ASN A 317 37.45 -15.29 -17.38
N ARG A 318 37.07 -15.49 -18.66
CA ARG A 318 37.95 -16.15 -19.64
C ARG A 318 37.85 -15.67 -21.09
N THR A 319 36.74 -15.04 -21.52
CA THR A 319 36.56 -14.67 -22.93
C THR A 319 36.95 -13.21 -23.19
N SER A 320 37.94 -13.02 -24.07
CA SER A 320 38.31 -11.71 -24.60
C SER A 320 37.78 -11.55 -26.03
N VAL A 321 37.59 -10.31 -26.48
CA VAL A 321 37.16 -10.00 -27.85
C VAL A 321 38.19 -9.05 -28.44
N SER A 322 38.95 -9.52 -29.43
CA SER A 322 39.84 -8.67 -30.22
C SER A 322 39.10 -7.98 -31.35
N THR A 323 39.59 -6.83 -31.76
CA THR A 323 38.98 -5.99 -32.78
C THR A 323 39.98 -5.70 -33.89
N TYR A 324 39.48 -5.65 -35.12
CA TYR A 324 40.22 -5.23 -36.31
C TYR A 324 39.25 -4.70 -37.36
N LEU A 325 39.75 -4.10 -38.44
CA LEU A 325 38.94 -3.71 -39.59
C LEU A 325 39.13 -4.70 -40.74
N ASP A 326 38.04 -5.13 -41.37
CA ASP A 326 38.13 -5.95 -42.60
C ASP A 326 38.43 -5.10 -43.84
N ASP A 327 38.56 -5.77 -45.00
CA ASP A 327 38.82 -5.13 -46.30
C ASP A 327 37.72 -4.14 -46.74
N ASN A 328 36.54 -4.19 -46.11
CA ASN A 328 35.42 -3.28 -46.34
C ASN A 328 35.31 -2.18 -45.27
N ASN A 329 36.30 -2.08 -44.36
CA ASN A 329 36.32 -1.19 -43.19
C ASN A 329 35.21 -1.45 -42.16
N TYR A 330 34.64 -2.65 -42.10
CA TYR A 330 33.76 -3.01 -40.99
C TYR A 330 34.57 -3.33 -39.74
N LEU A 331 34.07 -2.93 -38.57
CA LEU A 331 34.61 -3.36 -37.29
C LEU A 331 34.32 -4.85 -37.10
N CYS A 332 35.36 -5.67 -37.22
CA CYS A 332 35.32 -7.10 -36.94
C CYS A 332 35.71 -7.36 -35.50
N LEU A 333 34.99 -8.30 -34.89
CA LEU A 333 35.17 -8.75 -33.52
C LEU A 333 35.44 -10.26 -33.54
N GLU A 334 36.56 -10.66 -32.95
CA GLU A 334 37.00 -12.05 -32.88
C GLU A 334 37.09 -12.47 -31.40
N PRO A 335 36.11 -13.25 -30.90
CA PRO A 335 36.17 -13.85 -29.59
C PRO A 335 37.34 -14.84 -29.51
N ARG A 336 38.10 -14.77 -28.42
CA ARG A 336 39.23 -15.67 -28.17
C ARG A 336 38.95 -16.53 -26.94
N ALA A 337 39.20 -17.83 -27.05
CA ALA A 337 39.43 -18.69 -25.90
C ALA A 337 40.95 -18.73 -25.64
N SER A 338 41.46 -18.38 -24.46
CA SER A 338 41.49 -19.28 -23.32
C SER A 338 42.48 -18.71 -22.28
N ALA A 339 42.30 -19.12 -21.01
CA ALA A 339 43.18 -18.94 -19.85
C ALA A 339 44.23 -17.82 -19.94
N LYS A 340 43.95 -16.67 -19.31
CA LYS A 340 44.77 -15.48 -18.93
C LYS A 340 45.98 -15.03 -19.78
N ASP A 341 46.67 -15.92 -20.47
CA ASP A 341 47.95 -15.72 -21.15
C ASP A 341 48.01 -16.34 -22.57
N ASN A 342 46.93 -16.91 -23.13
CA ASN A 342 46.95 -17.54 -24.46
C ASN A 342 46.28 -16.68 -25.55
N THR A 343 46.98 -16.44 -26.66
CA THR A 343 46.57 -15.54 -27.77
C THR A 343 45.93 -16.26 -28.96
N THR A 344 45.71 -17.57 -28.89
CA THR A 344 45.10 -18.34 -29.98
C THR A 344 43.61 -18.06 -30.10
N ASN A 345 43.18 -17.74 -31.32
CA ASN A 345 41.78 -17.51 -31.65
C ASN A 345 40.99 -18.82 -31.56
N ASP A 346 39.79 -18.75 -30.97
CA ASP A 346 38.89 -19.89 -30.96
C ASP A 346 37.92 -19.75 -32.12
N SER A 347 38.32 -20.31 -33.26
CA SER A 347 37.50 -20.33 -34.48
C SER A 347 36.13 -20.99 -34.28
N THR A 348 35.89 -21.70 -33.17
CA THR A 348 34.59 -22.30 -32.87
C THR A 348 33.52 -21.29 -32.43
N LEU A 349 33.93 -20.11 -31.94
CA LEU A 349 33.00 -19.03 -31.55
C LEU A 349 32.58 -18.15 -32.75
N GLY A 350 33.28 -18.28 -33.88
CA GLY A 350 33.02 -17.55 -35.11
C GLY A 350 33.49 -16.09 -35.09
N TYR A 351 33.47 -15.47 -36.26
CA TYR A 351 33.82 -14.06 -36.45
C TYR A 351 32.57 -13.21 -36.47
N PHE A 352 32.63 -12.01 -35.88
CA PHE A 352 31.52 -11.08 -35.86
C PHE A 352 31.89 -9.78 -36.54
N ARG A 353 30.89 -9.07 -37.09
CA ARG A 353 31.03 -7.68 -37.52
C ARG A 353 29.72 -6.92 -37.39
N ILE A 354 29.80 -5.60 -37.45
CA ILE A 354 28.62 -4.72 -37.55
C ILE A 354 28.55 -4.20 -38.99
N ASN A 355 27.42 -4.43 -39.67
CA ASN A 355 27.21 -3.95 -41.04
C ASN A 355 26.73 -2.48 -41.08
N ASP A 356 26.59 -1.92 -42.28
CA ASP A 356 26.14 -0.52 -42.47
C ASP A 356 24.72 -0.23 -41.95
N ALA A 357 23.90 -1.28 -41.79
CA ALA A 357 22.57 -1.16 -41.21
C ALA A 357 22.59 -1.19 -39.66
N GLY A 358 23.76 -1.33 -39.05
CA GLY A 358 23.91 -1.43 -37.60
C GLY A 358 23.42 -2.78 -37.05
N GLU A 359 23.52 -3.84 -37.84
CA GLU A 359 23.17 -5.20 -37.45
C GLU A 359 24.43 -6.02 -37.15
N LEU A 360 24.36 -6.87 -36.12
CA LEU A 360 25.41 -7.82 -35.80
C LEU A 360 25.33 -9.00 -36.76
N GLN A 361 26.43 -9.27 -37.47
CA GLN A 361 26.59 -10.41 -38.35
C GLN A 361 27.64 -11.38 -37.80
N GLN A 362 27.42 -12.68 -38.00
CA GLN A 362 28.38 -13.74 -37.73
C GLN A 362 28.80 -14.40 -39.05
N GLN A 363 30.09 -14.71 -39.19
CA GLN A 363 30.60 -15.42 -40.34
C GLN A 363 30.31 -16.92 -40.21
N ASN A 364 29.74 -17.52 -41.24
CA ASN A 364 29.51 -18.96 -41.31
C ASN A 364 30.76 -19.70 -41.81
N THR A 365 30.69 -21.04 -41.85
CA THR A 365 31.82 -21.90 -42.27
C THR A 365 32.23 -21.72 -43.73
N ASP A 366 31.33 -21.21 -44.57
CA ASP A 366 31.57 -20.96 -45.99
C ASP A 366 32.19 -19.56 -46.24
N GLY A 367 32.36 -18.77 -45.17
CA GLY A 367 32.92 -17.42 -45.21
C GLY A 367 31.90 -16.31 -45.45
N ASP A 368 30.62 -16.67 -45.62
CA ASP A 368 29.52 -15.72 -45.80
C ASP A 368 29.07 -15.13 -44.45
N TRP A 369 28.58 -13.89 -44.49
CA TRP A 369 28.10 -13.18 -43.32
C TRP A 369 26.58 -13.28 -43.18
N GLN A 370 26.12 -13.72 -42.02
CA GLN A 370 24.70 -13.84 -41.69
C GLN A 370 24.34 -12.89 -40.54
N THR A 371 23.25 -12.13 -40.67
CA THR A 371 22.71 -11.32 -39.57
C THR A 371 22.21 -12.22 -38.45
N VAL A 372 22.75 -12.04 -37.25
CA VAL A 372 22.43 -12.82 -36.04
C VAL A 372 21.75 -11.98 -34.96
N SER A 373 21.85 -10.66 -35.03
CA SER A 373 21.07 -9.76 -34.18
C SER A 373 20.84 -8.41 -34.84
N THR A 374 19.60 -7.93 -34.79
CA THR A 374 19.16 -6.62 -35.30
C THR A 374 18.93 -5.60 -34.18
N SER A 375 19.27 -5.93 -32.93
CA SER A 375 19.02 -5.07 -31.77
C SER A 375 20.14 -5.17 -30.74
N TYR A 376 20.60 -4.01 -30.26
CA TYR A 376 21.71 -3.91 -29.31
C TYR A 376 21.38 -4.66 -28.01
N LEU A 377 22.25 -5.61 -27.63
CA LEU A 377 22.18 -6.33 -26.36
C LEU A 377 23.22 -5.72 -25.42
N GLY A 378 22.78 -4.77 -24.59
CA GLY A 378 23.64 -3.95 -23.73
C GLY A 378 24.11 -4.60 -22.46
#